data_AF-A0A943Q7B7-F1
#
_entry.id   AF-A0A943Q7B7-F1
#
_cell.length_a   1.000
_cell.length_b   1.000
_cell.length_c   1.000
_cell.angle_alpha   90.00
_cell.angle_beta   90.00
_cell.angle_gamma   90.00
#
_symmetry.space_group_name_H-M   'P 1'
#
loop_
_entity.id
_entity.type
_entity.pdbx_description
1 polymer ?
#
loop_
_entity_poly.entity_id
_entity_poly.type
_entity_poly.pdbx_seq_one_letter_code
_entity_poly.pdbx_strand_id
1 'polypeptide(L)'
;MGLSTLVLIVSAISLVCFAIVYICIFSFYYFNRKKCIENKLEDNEVIKILNKDVEKYDKKKNKKLSFIDTYYKRKKRKKVGNIISNSIVGIFLVALIGFFVWATVMKSNDQTTYFGDKTYLVIQTSSMASINENNKYLKDGSIDSKDRMNTRISQYAFIGIDKFKSEDQIKVYDIVAFRMDDKIIVHRVYSIGEKDGHKLFTFRGDANPVSMSGEINVTSDRIVGVFDGYQNQVLGSIVIYIQSGTGLISVFAIAIVLMVYIFYYDRIDLRLTERYEALMKERFGNKASLCIVVTFTKQTYIPYSEEGIRK
;
A
#
# COMPACT_ATOMS: atom_id res chain seq x y z
N MET A 1 -31.32 5.25 -1.13
CA MET A 1 -29.85 5.08 -0.98
C MET A 1 -29.22 5.18 -2.35
N GLY A 2 -28.14 5.95 -2.51
CA GLY A 2 -27.40 5.99 -3.77
C GLY A 2 -26.67 4.67 -4.04
N LEU A 3 -26.42 4.35 -5.31
CA LEU A 3 -25.65 3.17 -5.73
C LEU A 3 -24.26 3.14 -5.04
N SER A 4 -23.65 4.30 -4.83
CA SER A 4 -22.39 4.46 -4.10
C SER A 4 -22.49 4.03 -2.63
N THR A 5 -23.56 4.40 -1.93
CA THR A 5 -23.79 4.00 -0.54
C THR A 5 -24.00 2.50 -0.42
N LEU A 6 -24.73 1.89 -1.36
CA LEU A 6 -24.97 0.45 -1.38
C LEU A 6 -23.66 -0.32 -1.59
N VAL A 7 -22.83 0.10 -2.55
CA VAL A 7 -21.51 -0.51 -2.80
C VAL A 7 -20.62 -0.45 -1.55
N LEU A 8 -20.64 0.66 -0.80
CA LEU A 8 -19.87 0.78 0.44
C LEU A 8 -20.36 -0.18 1.53
N ILE A 9 -21.67 -0.30 1.73
CA ILE A 9 -22.24 -1.23 2.72
C ILE A 9 -21.91 -2.68 2.36
N VAL A 10 -22.10 -3.06 1.10
CA VAL A 10 -21.77 -4.42 0.63
C VAL A 10 -20.27 -4.69 0.82
N SER A 11 -19.41 -3.74 0.48
CA SER A 11 -17.96 -3.86 0.67
C SER A 11 -17.57 -4.05 2.14
N ALA A 12 -18.22 -3.31 3.05
CA ALA A 12 -18.00 -3.44 4.49
C ALA A 12 -18.44 -4.81 5.02
N ILE A 13 -19.61 -5.30 4.60
CA ILE A 13 -20.09 -6.64 4.98
C ILE A 13 -19.14 -7.72 4.45
N SER A 14 -18.69 -7.62 3.19
CA SER A 14 -17.72 -8.54 2.62
C SER A 14 -16.42 -8.55 3.43
N LEU A 15 -15.92 -7.39 3.86
CA LEU A 15 -14.73 -7.29 4.70
C LEU A 15 -14.89 -7.98 6.06
N VAL A 16 -16.04 -7.81 6.70
CA VAL A 16 -16.35 -8.49 7.97
C VAL A 16 -16.38 -10.01 7.78
N CYS A 17 -17.06 -10.49 6.73
CA CYS A 17 -17.09 -11.92 6.41
C CYS A 17 -15.68 -12.47 6.16
N PHE A 18 -14.85 -11.77 5.38
CA PHE A 18 -13.45 -12.14 5.16
C PHE A 18 -12.66 -12.21 6.48
N ALA A 19 -12.82 -11.21 7.35
CA ALA A 19 -12.17 -11.19 8.65
C ALA A 19 -12.57 -12.42 9.49
N ILE A 20 -13.86 -12.72 9.58
CA ILE A 20 -14.36 -13.88 10.33
C ILE A 20 -13.78 -15.18 9.77
N VAL A 21 -13.78 -15.36 8.44
CA VAL A 21 -13.24 -16.56 7.81
C VAL A 21 -11.77 -16.76 8.15
N TYR A 22 -10.93 -15.72 7.99
CA TYR A 22 -9.51 -15.84 8.30
C TYR A 22 -9.25 -16.03 9.80
N ILE A 23 -9.97 -15.32 10.67
CA ILE A 23 -9.89 -15.54 12.11
C ILE A 23 -10.23 -16.99 12.45
N CYS A 24 -11.30 -17.56 11.88
CA CYS A 24 -11.69 -18.95 12.10
C CYS A 24 -10.63 -19.94 11.60
N ILE A 25 -10.10 -19.76 10.39
CA ILE A 25 -9.06 -20.61 9.80
C ILE A 25 -7.80 -20.59 10.67
N PHE A 26 -7.30 -19.41 11.01
CA PHE A 26 -6.08 -19.28 11.82
C PHE A 26 -6.30 -19.71 13.27
N SER A 27 -7.50 -19.51 13.84
CA SER A 27 -7.87 -20.06 15.15
C SER A 27 -7.82 -21.58 15.15
N PHE A 28 -8.47 -22.22 14.17
CA PHE A 28 -8.49 -23.67 14.04
C PHE A 28 -7.08 -24.22 13.85
N TYR A 29 -6.29 -23.59 12.98
CA TYR A 29 -4.88 -23.92 12.80
C TYR A 29 -4.11 -23.83 14.13
N TYR A 30 -4.25 -22.73 14.87
CA TYR A 30 -3.62 -22.55 16.18
C TYR A 30 -4.03 -23.63 17.19
N PHE A 31 -5.34 -23.90 17.34
CA PHE A 31 -5.82 -24.88 18.30
C PHE A 31 -5.35 -26.30 17.97
N ASN A 32 -5.32 -26.66 16.68
CA ASN A 32 -4.80 -27.95 16.25
C ASN A 32 -3.30 -28.06 16.51
N ARG A 33 -2.51 -27.05 16.10
CA ARG A 33 -1.07 -27.01 16.37
C ARG A 33 -0.76 -27.06 17.85
N LYS A 34 -1.51 -26.31 18.67
CA LYS A 34 -1.42 -26.35 20.13
C LYS A 34 -1.61 -27.78 20.66
N LYS A 35 -2.67 -28.48 20.25
CA LYS A 35 -2.93 -29.87 20.65
C LYS A 35 -1.83 -30.82 20.19
N CYS A 36 -1.29 -30.65 18.97
CA CYS A 36 -0.18 -31.46 18.49
C CYS A 36 1.09 -31.28 19.33
N ILE A 37 1.39 -30.05 19.75
CA ILE A 37 2.52 -29.74 20.64
C ILE A 37 2.28 -30.31 22.05
N GLU A 38 1.09 -30.14 22.62
CA GLU A 38 0.74 -30.66 23.95
C GLU A 38 0.74 -32.19 24.00
N ASN A 39 0.29 -32.85 22.93
CA ASN A 39 0.28 -34.31 22.78
C ASN A 39 1.62 -34.87 22.25
N LYS A 40 2.68 -34.06 22.18
CA LYS A 40 4.04 -34.49 21.79
C LYS A 40 4.17 -35.02 20.35
N LEU A 41 3.17 -34.78 19.50
CA LEU A 41 3.16 -35.26 18.11
C LEU A 41 4.20 -34.52 17.24
N GLU A 42 4.61 -33.31 17.64
CA GLU A 42 5.61 -32.51 16.93
C GLU A 42 7.02 -32.63 17.53
N ASP A 43 7.22 -33.49 18.54
CA ASP A 43 8.50 -33.59 19.25
C ASP A 43 9.64 -33.93 18.31
N ASN A 44 9.43 -34.75 17.29
CA ASN A 44 10.46 -35.11 16.31
C ASN A 44 11.07 -33.88 15.63
N GLU A 45 10.25 -32.88 15.26
CA GLU A 45 10.73 -31.64 14.65
C GLU A 45 11.44 -30.75 15.67
N VAL A 46 10.92 -30.67 16.90
CA VAL A 46 11.56 -29.90 17.98
C VAL A 46 12.92 -30.52 18.35
N ILE A 47 13.01 -31.85 18.42
CA ILE A 47 14.24 -32.63 18.66
C ILE A 47 15.23 -32.41 17.52
N LYS A 48 14.79 -32.38 16.26
CA LYS A 48 15.66 -32.07 15.11
C LYS A 48 16.29 -30.68 15.22
N ILE A 49 15.51 -29.69 15.63
CA ILE A 49 16.01 -28.33 15.91
C ILE A 49 17.01 -28.35 17.07
N LEU A 50 16.69 -29.09 18.14
CA LEU A 50 17.57 -29.26 19.30
C LEU A 50 18.90 -29.91 18.91
N ASN A 51 18.88 -30.99 18.14
CA ASN A 51 20.06 -31.70 17.66
C ASN A 51 20.95 -30.79 16.82
N LYS A 52 20.37 -29.98 15.92
CA LYS A 52 21.13 -28.99 15.14
C LYS A 52 21.84 -27.97 16.02
N ASP A 53 21.19 -27.51 17.10
CA ASP A 53 21.83 -26.60 18.04
C ASP A 53 22.99 -27.29 18.79
N VAL A 54 22.83 -28.58 19.13
CA VAL A 54 23.87 -29.39 19.80
C VAL A 54 25.06 -29.63 18.87
N GLU A 55 24.83 -30.03 17.62
CA GLU A 55 25.89 -30.24 16.62
C GLU A 55 26.69 -28.96 16.35
N LYS A 56 25.99 -27.81 16.28
CA LYS A 56 26.63 -26.51 16.06
C LYS A 56 27.50 -26.09 17.25
N TYR A 57 27.16 -26.56 18.45
CA TYR A 57 27.97 -26.44 19.66
C TYR A 57 29.20 -27.37 19.61
N ASP A 58 29.03 -28.64 19.25
CA ASP A 58 30.13 -29.62 19.20
C ASP A 58 31.23 -29.22 18.20
N LYS A 59 30.85 -28.65 17.05
CA LYS A 59 31.79 -28.09 16.05
C LYS A 59 32.63 -26.92 16.58
N LYS A 60 32.25 -26.26 17.68
CA LYS A 60 32.92 -25.06 18.21
C LYS A 60 33.91 -25.29 19.37
N LYS A 61 34.13 -26.55 19.80
CA LYS A 61 35.14 -26.97 20.81
C LYS A 61 35.35 -25.97 21.96
N ASN A 62 34.47 -25.98 22.98
CA ASN A 62 34.81 -25.97 24.42
C ASN A 62 33.62 -25.58 25.35
N LYS A 63 33.39 -26.44 26.37
CA LYS A 63 32.57 -26.33 27.59
C LYS A 63 31.03 -26.23 27.48
N LYS A 64 30.32 -27.10 28.24
CA LYS A 64 28.85 -27.24 28.37
C LYS A 64 28.05 -25.94 28.59
N LEU A 65 28.66 -24.91 29.16
CA LEU A 65 28.05 -23.58 29.34
C LEU A 65 27.71 -22.90 28.00
N SER A 66 28.45 -23.24 26.92
CA SER A 66 28.36 -22.64 25.58
C SER A 66 27.18 -23.14 24.71
N PHE A 67 26.53 -24.27 25.03
CA PHE A 67 25.32 -24.72 24.32
C PHE A 67 24.12 -23.83 24.66
N ILE A 68 23.94 -23.54 25.95
CA ILE A 68 22.92 -22.61 26.44
C ILE A 68 23.13 -21.21 25.83
N ASP A 69 24.39 -20.75 25.75
CA ASP A 69 24.74 -19.50 25.06
C ASP A 69 24.37 -19.53 23.57
N THR A 70 24.54 -20.68 22.90
CA THR A 70 24.17 -20.86 21.49
C THR A 70 22.65 -20.79 21.30
N TYR A 71 21.88 -21.41 22.19
CA TYR A 71 20.42 -21.29 22.23
C TYR A 71 19.98 -19.84 22.48
N TYR A 72 20.50 -19.16 23.50
CA TYR A 72 20.15 -17.77 23.80
C TYR A 72 20.55 -16.83 22.67
N LYS A 73 21.69 -17.08 22.01
CA LYS A 73 22.10 -16.32 20.82
C LYS A 73 21.12 -16.52 19.66
N ARG A 74 20.62 -17.74 19.43
CA ARG A 74 19.56 -18.02 18.44
C ARG A 74 18.24 -17.37 18.83
N LYS A 75 17.80 -17.51 20.08
CA LYS A 75 16.59 -16.88 20.62
C LYS A 75 16.65 -15.36 20.50
N LYS A 76 17.78 -14.74 20.83
CA LYS A 76 18.02 -13.29 20.66
C LYS A 76 17.98 -12.88 19.20
N ARG A 77 18.65 -13.61 18.30
CA ARG A 77 18.59 -13.34 16.85
C ARG A 77 17.17 -13.45 16.29
N LYS A 78 16.43 -14.48 16.70
CA LYS A 78 15.03 -14.67 16.32
C LYS A 78 14.15 -13.54 16.86
N LYS A 79 14.33 -13.15 18.13
CA LYS A 79 13.61 -12.03 18.73
C LYS A 79 13.88 -10.71 17.99
N VAL A 80 15.14 -10.42 17.66
CA VAL A 80 15.52 -9.24 16.86
C VAL A 80 14.90 -9.32 15.46
N GLY A 81 14.97 -10.48 14.80
CA GLY A 81 14.35 -10.70 13.49
C GLY A 81 12.83 -10.48 13.51
N ASN A 82 12.14 -11.01 14.52
CA ASN A 82 10.70 -10.81 14.69
C ASN A 82 10.35 -9.34 14.94
N ILE A 83 11.14 -8.63 15.76
CA ILE A 83 10.95 -7.18 15.99
C ILE A 83 11.09 -6.42 14.66
N ILE A 84 12.15 -6.66 13.90
CA ILE A 84 12.38 -6.01 12.61
C ILE A 84 11.23 -6.32 11.64
N SER A 85 10.84 -7.59 11.52
CA SER A 85 9.74 -8.01 10.63
C SER A 85 8.42 -7.37 11.04
N ASN A 86 8.09 -7.36 12.33
CA ASN A 86 6.86 -6.76 12.83
C ASN A 86 6.87 -5.24 12.66
N SER A 87 8.02 -4.57 12.82
CA SER A 87 8.17 -3.14 12.54
C SER A 87 7.94 -2.83 11.06
N ILE A 88 8.49 -3.63 10.13
CA ILE A 88 8.28 -3.47 8.69
C ILE A 88 6.80 -3.63 8.34
N VAL A 89 6.15 -4.69 8.85
CA VAL A 89 4.72 -4.92 8.62
C VAL A 89 3.88 -3.79 9.23
N GLY A 90 4.22 -3.32 10.43
CA GLY A 90 3.55 -2.21 11.08
C GLY A 90 3.64 -0.91 10.28
N ILE A 91 4.84 -0.56 9.79
CA ILE A 91 5.05 0.60 8.91
C ILE A 91 4.23 0.45 7.62
N PHE A 92 4.23 -0.74 7.02
CA PHE A 92 3.45 -1.02 5.81
C PHE A 92 1.94 -0.85 6.05
N LEU A 93 1.42 -1.35 7.17
CA LEU A 93 0.01 -1.17 7.54
C LEU A 93 -0.36 0.30 7.77
N VAL A 94 0.50 1.07 8.45
CA VAL A 94 0.30 2.51 8.65
C VAL A 94 0.33 3.25 7.31
N ALA A 95 1.27 2.91 6.43
CA ALA A 95 1.34 3.49 5.09
C ALA A 95 0.08 3.18 4.26
N LEU A 96 -0.45 1.95 4.32
CA LEU A 96 -1.70 1.57 3.66
C LEU A 96 -2.89 2.38 4.18
N ILE A 97 -3.01 2.55 5.50
CA ILE A 97 -4.07 3.36 6.10
C ILE A 97 -3.92 4.83 5.69
N GLY A 98 -2.71 5.39 5.75
CA GLY A 98 -2.43 6.77 5.31
C GLY A 98 -2.75 6.99 3.83
N PHE A 99 -2.36 6.05 2.97
CA PHE A 99 -2.67 6.07 1.54
C PHE A 99 -4.17 5.98 1.29
N PHE A 100 -4.90 5.17 2.06
CA PHE A 100 -6.36 5.06 1.96
C PHE A 100 -7.08 6.35 2.37
N VAL A 101 -6.71 6.94 3.51
CA VAL A 101 -7.26 8.23 3.96
C VAL A 101 -7.00 9.29 2.90
N TRP A 102 -5.76 9.36 2.40
CA TRP A 102 -5.39 10.26 1.32
C TRP A 102 -6.23 10.03 0.05
N ALA A 103 -6.36 8.79 -0.43
CA ALA A 103 -7.16 8.46 -1.61
C ALA A 103 -8.65 8.81 -1.45
N THR A 104 -9.20 8.66 -0.24
CA THR A 104 -10.58 9.04 0.09
C THR A 104 -10.75 10.56 0.05
N VAL A 105 -9.80 11.32 0.61
CA VAL A 105 -9.79 12.78 0.54
C VAL A 105 -9.62 13.29 -0.90
N MET A 106 -8.78 12.65 -1.71
CA MET A 106 -8.65 12.98 -3.15
C MET A 106 -9.98 12.80 -3.89
N LYS A 107 -10.74 11.76 -3.53
CA LYS A 107 -12.04 11.49 -4.14
C LYS A 107 -13.10 12.54 -3.76
N SER A 108 -13.00 13.16 -2.58
CA SER A 108 -13.95 14.20 -2.13
C SER A 108 -13.63 15.60 -2.64
N ASN A 109 -12.38 15.88 -3.05
CA ASN A 109 -11.92 17.19 -3.53
C ASN A 109 -11.81 17.25 -5.07
N ASP A 110 -12.78 16.67 -5.79
CA ASP A 110 -12.85 16.67 -7.26
C ASP A 110 -11.59 16.13 -7.97
N GLN A 111 -10.84 15.24 -7.33
CA GLN A 111 -9.58 14.67 -7.84
C GLN A 111 -8.48 15.71 -8.16
N THR A 112 -8.59 16.96 -7.66
CA THR A 112 -7.55 17.97 -7.86
C THR A 112 -6.85 18.29 -6.55
N THR A 113 -5.59 17.89 -6.45
CA THR A 113 -4.70 18.36 -5.39
C THR A 113 -3.40 18.80 -6.04
N TYR A 114 -3.16 20.10 -5.94
CA TYR A 114 -1.97 20.71 -6.50
C TYR A 114 -0.79 20.52 -5.54
N PHE A 115 0.31 20.02 -6.08
CA PHE A 115 1.62 20.00 -5.45
C PHE A 115 2.50 21.03 -6.16
N GLY A 116 2.55 22.24 -5.60
CA GLY A 116 3.15 23.40 -6.27
C GLY A 116 2.32 23.80 -7.50
N ASP A 117 2.97 23.82 -8.67
CA ASP A 117 2.34 24.17 -9.95
C ASP A 117 1.81 22.95 -10.73
N LYS A 118 1.83 21.75 -10.15
CA LYS A 118 1.37 20.52 -10.82
C LYS A 118 0.24 19.84 -10.06
N THR A 119 -0.70 19.27 -10.79
CA THR A 119 -1.70 18.32 -10.27
C THR A 119 -1.69 17.08 -11.15
N TYR A 120 -2.26 15.99 -10.63
CA TYR A 120 -2.37 14.74 -11.36
C TYR A 120 -3.82 14.29 -11.44
N LEU A 121 -4.19 13.69 -12.57
CA LEU A 121 -5.53 13.16 -12.82
C LEU A 121 -5.44 11.74 -13.35
N VAL A 122 -6.48 10.94 -13.15
CA VAL A 122 -6.61 9.65 -13.82
C VAL A 122 -7.75 9.68 -14.82
N ILE A 123 -7.43 9.41 -16.08
CA ILE A 123 -8.38 9.43 -17.19
C ILE A 123 -9.35 8.25 -17.09
N GLN A 124 -10.64 8.53 -17.06
CA GLN A 124 -11.68 7.51 -16.93
C GLN A 124 -12.20 6.99 -18.27
N THR A 125 -12.14 7.82 -19.32
CA THR A 125 -12.75 7.54 -20.64
C THR A 125 -11.69 7.36 -21.71
N SER A 126 -12.05 6.73 -22.82
CA SER A 126 -11.19 6.54 -23.98
C SER A 126 -11.29 7.67 -25.02
N SER A 127 -11.90 8.80 -24.68
CA SER A 127 -12.19 9.88 -25.64
C SER A 127 -10.95 10.55 -26.24
N MET A 128 -9.77 10.38 -25.62
CA MET A 128 -8.48 10.86 -26.11
C MET A 128 -7.55 9.74 -26.63
N ALA A 129 -8.00 8.48 -26.61
CA ALA A 129 -7.18 7.31 -26.90
C ALA A 129 -7.10 7.01 -28.41
N SER A 130 -8.15 7.31 -29.17
CA SER A 130 -8.23 7.12 -30.61
C SER A 130 -8.63 8.40 -31.34
N ILE A 131 -8.51 8.41 -32.66
CA ILE A 131 -8.88 9.55 -33.51
C ILE A 131 -10.13 9.19 -34.32
N ASN A 132 -11.17 10.01 -34.20
CA ASN A 132 -12.37 9.90 -35.02
C ASN A 132 -12.09 10.30 -36.48
N GLU A 133 -12.80 9.69 -37.44
CA GLU A 133 -12.66 10.02 -38.86
C GLU A 133 -13.02 11.47 -39.20
N ASN A 134 -13.96 12.07 -38.46
CA ASN A 134 -14.37 13.46 -38.66
C ASN A 134 -13.30 14.47 -38.22
N ASN A 135 -12.32 14.06 -37.41
CA ASN A 135 -11.26 14.92 -36.91
C ASN A 135 -10.05 14.91 -37.88
N LYS A 136 -10.29 15.29 -39.15
CA LYS A 136 -9.27 15.33 -40.22
C LYS A 136 -8.07 16.22 -39.88
N TYR A 137 -8.32 17.30 -39.13
CA TYR A 137 -7.28 18.20 -38.63
C TYR A 137 -6.22 17.51 -37.77
N LEU A 138 -6.48 16.31 -37.23
CA LEU A 138 -5.48 15.51 -36.49
C LEU A 138 -4.72 14.51 -37.38
N LYS A 139 -5.18 14.29 -38.61
CA LYS A 139 -4.59 13.36 -39.59
C LYS A 139 -3.73 14.08 -40.62
N ASP A 140 -4.08 15.33 -40.94
CA ASP A 140 -3.36 16.15 -41.89
C ASP A 140 -2.09 16.70 -41.21
N GLY A 141 -0.94 16.10 -41.55
CA GLY A 141 0.37 16.38 -40.94
C GLY A 141 0.96 17.76 -41.25
N SER A 142 0.13 18.76 -41.54
CA SER A 142 0.54 20.14 -41.76
C SER A 142 0.56 20.90 -40.44
N ILE A 143 1.77 21.18 -39.97
CA ILE A 143 2.22 22.22 -38.99
C ILE A 143 3.22 21.61 -37.97
N ASP A 144 4.18 22.44 -37.57
CA ASP A 144 5.29 22.37 -36.59
C ASP A 144 5.01 21.74 -35.21
N SER A 145 3.89 21.04 -35.04
CA SER A 145 3.38 20.51 -33.77
C SER A 145 2.98 19.03 -33.87
N LYS A 146 3.70 18.25 -34.70
CA LYS A 146 3.48 16.79 -34.88
C LYS A 146 3.41 16.04 -33.54
N ASP A 147 4.23 16.41 -32.57
CA ASP A 147 4.26 15.74 -31.26
C ASP A 147 2.98 15.98 -30.46
N ARG A 148 2.45 17.22 -30.47
CA ARG A 148 1.22 17.57 -29.74
C ARG A 148 -0.03 16.97 -30.38
N MET A 149 -0.13 16.99 -31.71
CA MET A 149 -1.29 16.46 -32.44
C MET A 149 -1.38 14.93 -32.38
N ASN A 150 -0.23 14.25 -32.38
CA ASN A 150 -0.17 12.79 -32.26
C ASN A 150 -0.32 12.28 -30.83
N THR A 151 -0.16 13.13 -29.82
CA THR A 151 -0.28 12.73 -28.41
C THR A 151 -1.66 12.17 -28.11
N ARG A 152 -1.74 10.84 -27.91
CA ARG A 152 -2.92 10.13 -27.43
C ARG A 152 -2.82 9.93 -25.93
N ILE A 153 -3.96 9.97 -25.25
CA ILE A 153 -4.03 9.66 -23.82
C ILE A 153 -4.87 8.41 -23.65
N SER A 154 -4.24 7.35 -23.15
CA SER A 154 -4.92 6.07 -22.91
C SER A 154 -5.96 6.21 -21.81
N GLN A 155 -7.04 5.42 -21.91
CA GLN A 155 -7.95 5.21 -20.80
C GLN A 155 -7.16 4.64 -19.60
N TYR A 156 -7.49 5.12 -18.40
CA TYR A 156 -6.81 4.80 -17.14
C TYR A 156 -5.37 5.29 -17.05
N ALA A 157 -4.95 6.22 -17.91
CA ALA A 157 -3.69 6.92 -17.76
C ALA A 157 -3.72 7.87 -16.56
N PHE A 158 -2.69 7.78 -15.71
CA PHE A 158 -2.34 8.81 -14.75
C PHE A 158 -1.55 9.88 -15.49
N ILE A 159 -2.04 11.12 -15.47
CA ILE A 159 -1.49 12.22 -16.27
C ILE A 159 -1.07 13.41 -15.41
N GLY A 160 -0.05 14.13 -15.85
CA GLY A 160 0.38 15.40 -15.26
C GLY A 160 -0.35 16.58 -15.89
N ILE A 161 -0.75 17.53 -15.06
CA ILE A 161 -1.41 18.78 -15.45
C ILE A 161 -0.69 19.94 -14.79
N ASP A 162 -0.18 20.87 -15.60
CA ASP A 162 0.35 22.14 -15.14
C ASP A 162 -0.79 23.10 -14.81
N LYS A 163 -0.71 23.75 -13.66
CA LYS A 163 -1.71 24.67 -13.14
C LYS A 163 -1.98 25.81 -14.12
N PHE A 164 -3.25 26.12 -14.35
CA PHE A 164 -3.66 27.23 -15.20
C PHE A 164 -3.15 28.57 -14.65
N LYS A 165 -2.42 29.36 -15.47
CA LYS A 165 -1.89 30.68 -15.13
C LYS A 165 -2.59 31.83 -15.87
N SER A 166 -2.80 31.69 -17.18
CA SER A 166 -3.44 32.72 -18.01
C SER A 166 -4.04 32.14 -19.29
N GLU A 167 -4.90 32.91 -19.96
CA GLU A 167 -5.55 32.49 -21.22
C GLU A 167 -4.57 32.43 -22.41
N ASP A 168 -3.43 33.12 -22.32
CA ASP A 168 -2.42 33.19 -23.38
C ASP A 168 -1.53 31.95 -23.48
N GLN A 169 -1.49 31.15 -22.41
CA GLN A 169 -0.73 29.89 -22.42
C GLN A 169 -1.41 28.81 -23.30
N ILE A 170 -2.73 28.92 -23.52
CA ILE A 170 -3.53 27.91 -24.20
C ILE A 170 -3.57 28.22 -25.69
N LYS A 171 -3.14 27.26 -26.50
CA LYS A 171 -3.19 27.33 -27.96
C LYS A 171 -4.15 26.30 -28.52
N VAL A 172 -4.59 26.55 -29.75
CA VAL A 172 -5.35 25.57 -30.52
C VAL A 172 -4.54 24.26 -30.58
N TYR A 173 -5.23 23.15 -30.35
CA TYR A 173 -4.68 21.79 -30.24
C TYR A 173 -3.92 21.43 -28.97
N ASP A 174 -3.79 22.32 -27.98
CA ASP A 174 -3.32 21.89 -26.66
C ASP A 174 -4.36 20.97 -25.98
N ILE A 175 -3.90 20.09 -25.10
CA ILE A 175 -4.77 19.23 -24.29
C ILE A 175 -4.95 19.91 -22.92
N VAL A 176 -6.20 20.12 -22.53
CA VAL A 176 -6.57 20.94 -21.37
C VAL A 176 -7.53 20.15 -20.49
N ALA A 177 -7.30 20.22 -19.18
CA ALA A 177 -8.23 19.76 -18.16
C ALA A 177 -9.16 20.91 -17.76
N PHE A 178 -10.47 20.69 -17.81
CA PHE A 178 -11.48 21.68 -17.43
C PHE A 178 -12.66 21.01 -16.73
N ARG A 179 -13.39 21.79 -15.93
CA ARG A 179 -14.57 21.32 -15.19
C ARG A 179 -15.80 21.34 -16.09
N MET A 180 -16.48 20.21 -16.18
CA MET A 180 -17.81 20.06 -16.78
C MET A 180 -18.72 19.38 -15.78
N ASP A 181 -19.71 20.13 -15.30
CA ASP A 181 -20.52 19.75 -14.14
C ASP A 181 -19.61 19.39 -12.95
N ASP A 182 -19.86 18.25 -12.29
CA ASP A 182 -19.05 17.74 -11.16
C ASP A 182 -17.85 16.88 -11.61
N LYS A 183 -17.39 17.04 -12.86
CA LYS A 183 -16.32 16.20 -13.43
C LYS A 183 -15.24 17.04 -14.09
N ILE A 184 -14.01 16.53 -14.04
CA ILE A 184 -12.91 17.08 -14.81
C ILE A 184 -12.79 16.28 -16.11
N ILE A 185 -12.85 17.00 -17.21
CA ILE A 185 -12.70 16.46 -18.56
C ILE A 185 -11.38 16.94 -19.13
N VAL A 186 -10.71 16.04 -19.83
CA VAL A 186 -9.40 16.31 -20.45
C VAL A 186 -9.57 16.12 -21.94
N HIS A 187 -9.67 17.22 -22.68
CA HIS A 187 -9.89 17.21 -24.13
C HIS A 187 -9.00 18.23 -24.82
N ARG A 188 -8.94 18.14 -26.15
CA ARG A 188 -8.13 19.02 -26.98
C ARG A 188 -8.87 20.32 -27.28
N VAL A 189 -8.16 21.43 -27.32
CA VAL A 189 -8.69 22.71 -27.79
C VAL A 189 -8.94 22.62 -29.29
N TYR A 190 -10.21 22.66 -29.69
CA TYR A 190 -10.62 22.65 -31.08
C TYR A 190 -10.59 24.05 -31.68
N SER A 191 -11.09 25.05 -30.96
CA SER A 191 -11.06 26.45 -31.37
C SER A 191 -11.07 27.37 -30.16
N ILE A 192 -10.57 28.59 -30.39
CA ILE A 192 -10.57 29.68 -29.41
C ILE A 192 -11.34 30.83 -30.05
N GLY A 193 -12.43 31.23 -29.41
CA GLY A 193 -13.19 32.44 -29.73
C GLY A 193 -12.91 33.54 -28.72
N GLU A 194 -13.46 34.72 -28.98
CA GLU A 194 -13.37 35.86 -28.09
C GLU A 194 -14.74 36.50 -27.96
N LYS A 195 -15.11 36.86 -26.73
CA LYS A 195 -16.34 37.58 -26.43
C LYS A 195 -16.12 38.51 -25.25
N ASP A 196 -16.48 39.78 -25.42
CA ASP A 196 -16.37 40.81 -24.37
C ASP A 196 -14.95 40.91 -23.78
N GLY A 197 -13.91 40.68 -24.59
CA GLY A 197 -12.50 40.73 -24.19
C GLY A 197 -11.99 39.48 -23.44
N HIS A 198 -12.80 38.43 -23.34
CA HIS A 198 -12.44 37.16 -22.71
C HIS A 198 -12.36 36.02 -23.75
N LYS A 199 -11.35 35.15 -23.62
CA LYS A 199 -11.27 33.97 -24.49
C LYS A 199 -12.31 32.92 -24.10
N LEU A 200 -12.95 32.37 -25.12
CA LEU A 200 -13.89 31.28 -25.01
C LEU A 200 -13.31 30.05 -25.71
N PHE A 201 -13.18 28.96 -24.98
CA PHE A 201 -12.55 27.75 -25.47
C PHE A 201 -13.61 26.74 -25.91
N THR A 202 -13.43 26.16 -27.08
CA THR A 202 -14.21 24.99 -27.50
C THR A 202 -13.30 23.76 -27.46
N PHE A 203 -13.69 22.77 -26.65
CA PHE A 203 -12.95 21.52 -26.51
C PHE A 203 -13.57 20.40 -27.33
N ARG A 204 -12.78 19.38 -27.65
CA ARG A 204 -13.27 18.14 -28.28
C ARG A 204 -12.39 16.96 -27.90
N GLY A 205 -13.00 15.84 -27.56
CA GLY A 205 -12.29 14.56 -27.45
C GLY A 205 -11.87 14.05 -28.82
N ASP A 206 -10.63 13.58 -28.95
CA ASP A 206 -10.08 13.18 -30.25
C ASP A 206 -10.84 12.00 -30.89
N ALA A 207 -11.50 11.16 -30.10
CA ALA A 207 -12.38 10.07 -30.53
C ALA A 207 -13.83 10.51 -30.80
N ASN A 208 -14.22 11.73 -30.44
CA ASN A 208 -15.57 12.24 -30.61
C ASN A 208 -15.73 12.92 -31.97
N PRO A 209 -16.86 12.71 -32.68
CA PRO A 209 -17.09 13.32 -33.99
C PRO A 209 -17.40 14.83 -33.91
N VAL A 210 -17.97 15.29 -32.79
CA VAL A 210 -18.37 16.68 -32.53
C VAL A 210 -18.13 17.04 -31.06
N SER A 211 -18.08 18.33 -30.77
CA SER A 211 -18.03 18.85 -29.40
C SER A 211 -19.42 18.77 -28.75
N MET A 212 -19.47 18.40 -27.48
CA MET A 212 -20.72 18.40 -26.69
C MET A 212 -21.09 19.82 -26.24
N SER A 213 -22.34 20.04 -25.85
CA SER A 213 -22.83 21.37 -25.43
C SER A 213 -22.01 21.97 -24.28
N GLY A 214 -21.59 21.15 -23.30
CA GLY A 214 -20.76 21.58 -22.18
C GLY A 214 -19.29 21.84 -22.52
N GLU A 215 -18.86 21.57 -23.76
CA GLU A 215 -17.50 21.76 -24.25
C GLU A 215 -17.36 23.01 -25.13
N ILE A 216 -18.46 23.69 -25.45
CA ILE A 216 -18.50 24.84 -26.35
C ILE A 216 -18.54 26.12 -25.49
N ASN A 217 -17.76 27.13 -25.90
CA ASN A 217 -17.68 28.43 -25.23
C ASN A 217 -17.37 28.34 -23.72
N VAL A 218 -16.45 27.45 -23.35
CA VAL A 218 -16.00 27.30 -21.96
C VAL A 218 -15.11 28.47 -21.58
N THR A 219 -15.41 29.08 -20.44
CA THR A 219 -14.68 30.21 -19.86
C THR A 219 -13.48 29.76 -19.03
N SER A 220 -12.52 30.66 -18.86
CA SER A 220 -11.23 30.38 -18.20
C SER A 220 -11.32 29.97 -16.74
N ASP A 221 -12.37 30.38 -16.01
CA ASP A 221 -12.62 30.00 -14.62
C ASP A 221 -12.88 28.49 -14.44
N ARG A 222 -13.28 27.80 -15.51
CA ARG A 222 -13.50 26.36 -15.51
C ARG A 222 -12.24 25.57 -15.84
N ILE A 223 -11.15 26.22 -16.21
CA ILE A 223 -9.92 25.56 -16.61
C ILE A 223 -9.11 25.16 -15.37
N VAL A 224 -8.76 23.88 -15.30
CA VAL A 224 -7.94 23.30 -14.22
C VAL A 224 -6.45 23.44 -14.55
N GLY A 225 -6.09 23.20 -15.81
CA GLY A 225 -4.70 23.26 -16.26
C GLY A 225 -4.44 22.64 -17.62
N VAL A 226 -3.18 22.66 -18.04
CA VAL A 226 -2.72 22.17 -19.35
C VAL A 226 -1.94 20.87 -19.16
N PHE A 227 -2.12 19.90 -20.04
CA PHE A 227 -1.38 18.64 -20.01
C PHE A 227 0.12 18.87 -20.19
N ASP A 228 0.93 18.36 -19.25
CA ASP A 228 2.37 18.62 -19.20
C ASP A 228 3.22 17.63 -20.03
N GLY A 229 2.57 16.68 -20.70
CA GLY A 229 3.22 15.62 -21.48
C GLY A 229 3.39 14.29 -20.73
N TYR A 230 3.28 14.28 -19.40
CA TYR A 230 3.46 13.08 -18.60
C TYR A 230 2.20 12.21 -18.59
N GLN A 231 2.34 10.94 -18.95
CA GLN A 231 1.30 9.94 -18.79
C GLN A 231 1.86 8.56 -18.40
N ASN A 232 1.11 7.82 -17.58
CA ASN A 232 1.42 6.44 -17.22
C ASN A 232 0.14 5.61 -17.00
N GLN A 233 -0.14 4.67 -17.91
CA GLN A 233 -1.34 3.83 -17.85
C GLN A 233 -1.33 2.82 -16.69
N VAL A 234 -0.17 2.25 -16.38
CA VAL A 234 -0.05 1.27 -15.28
C VAL A 234 -0.34 1.94 -13.95
N LEU A 235 0.27 3.11 -13.68
CA LEU A 235 0.04 3.86 -12.45
C LEU A 235 -1.42 4.29 -12.31
N GLY A 236 -2.04 4.78 -13.39
CA GLY A 236 -3.45 5.20 -13.32
C GLY A 236 -4.40 4.03 -13.10
N SER A 237 -4.12 2.87 -13.69
CA SER A 237 -4.88 1.64 -13.45
C SER A 237 -4.79 1.20 -11.98
N ILE A 238 -3.61 1.32 -11.36
CA ILE A 238 -3.41 1.04 -9.92
C ILE A 238 -4.22 2.03 -9.07
N VAL A 239 -4.17 3.32 -9.38
CA VAL A 239 -4.90 4.35 -8.62
C VAL A 239 -6.41 4.13 -8.71
N ILE A 240 -6.96 3.88 -9.90
CA ILE A 240 -8.40 3.58 -10.08
C ILE A 240 -8.78 2.31 -9.34
N TYR A 241 -7.96 1.26 -9.43
CA TYR A 241 -8.22 0.03 -8.70
C TYR A 241 -8.31 0.27 -7.19
N ILE A 242 -7.34 0.97 -6.59
CA ILE A 242 -7.36 1.24 -5.14
C ILE A 242 -8.54 2.14 -4.74
N GLN A 243 -8.97 3.08 -5.61
CA GLN A 243 -10.16 3.92 -5.37
C GLN A 243 -11.50 3.17 -5.55
N SER A 244 -11.49 2.00 -6.17
CA SER A 244 -12.68 1.17 -6.40
C SER A 244 -13.08 0.39 -5.14
N GLY A 245 -14.35 0.05 -4.99
CA GLY A 245 -14.84 -0.74 -3.85
C GLY A 245 -14.12 -2.09 -3.71
N THR A 246 -13.78 -2.75 -4.82
CA THR A 246 -13.05 -4.02 -4.81
C THR A 246 -11.60 -3.85 -4.38
N GLY A 247 -10.89 -2.83 -4.86
CA GLY A 247 -9.53 -2.55 -4.42
C GLY A 247 -9.45 -2.19 -2.93
N LEU A 248 -10.46 -1.48 -2.41
CA LEU A 248 -10.58 -1.24 -0.97
C LEU A 248 -10.69 -2.56 -0.19
N ILE A 249 -11.61 -3.44 -0.59
CA ILE A 249 -11.75 -4.76 0.06
C ILE A 249 -10.42 -5.51 0.01
N SER A 250 -9.73 -5.53 -1.13
CA SER A 250 -8.47 -6.26 -1.28
C SER A 250 -7.36 -5.72 -0.37
N VAL A 251 -7.18 -4.40 -0.28
CA VAL A 251 -6.15 -3.79 0.59
C VAL A 251 -6.42 -4.11 2.07
N PHE A 252 -7.67 -3.93 2.52
CA PHE A 252 -8.04 -4.24 3.90
C PHE A 252 -8.01 -5.73 4.20
N ALA A 253 -8.38 -6.59 3.26
CA ALA A 253 -8.28 -8.04 3.43
C ALA A 253 -6.82 -8.47 3.64
N ILE A 254 -5.87 -7.94 2.86
CA ILE A 254 -4.43 -8.21 3.06
C ILE A 254 -3.99 -7.75 4.45
N ALA A 255 -4.40 -6.55 4.87
CA ALA A 255 -4.08 -6.03 6.20
C ALA A 255 -4.61 -6.93 7.33
N ILE A 256 -5.87 -7.38 7.22
CA ILE A 256 -6.51 -8.28 8.19
C ILE A 256 -5.80 -9.64 8.20
N VAL A 257 -5.51 -10.22 7.04
CA VAL A 257 -4.79 -11.51 6.94
C VAL A 257 -3.43 -11.42 7.59
N LEU A 258 -2.65 -10.37 7.31
CA LEU A 258 -1.34 -10.17 7.92
C LEU A 258 -1.42 -10.00 9.44
N MET A 259 -2.39 -9.22 9.92
CA MET A 259 -2.60 -9.00 11.36
C MET A 259 -2.98 -10.30 12.08
N VAL A 260 -3.94 -11.05 11.53
CA VAL A 260 -4.38 -12.34 12.06
C VAL A 260 -3.24 -13.36 12.02
N TYR A 261 -2.49 -13.42 10.91
CA TYR A 261 -1.32 -14.29 10.77
C TYR A 261 -0.29 -14.03 11.86
N ILE A 262 0.12 -12.77 12.07
CA ILE A 262 1.11 -12.42 13.11
C ILE A 262 0.60 -12.81 14.49
N PHE A 263 -0.66 -12.49 14.81
CA PHE A 263 -1.25 -12.80 16.11
C PHE A 263 -1.21 -14.30 16.44
N TYR A 264 -1.63 -15.17 15.52
CA TYR A 264 -1.63 -16.61 15.75
C TYR A 264 -0.23 -17.23 15.62
N TYR A 265 0.61 -16.73 14.70
CA TYR A 265 1.98 -17.21 14.55
C TYR A 265 2.79 -17.01 15.83
N ASP A 266 2.74 -15.82 16.43
CA ASP A 266 3.44 -15.52 17.68
C ASP A 266 2.96 -16.44 18.83
N ARG A 267 1.66 -16.76 18.87
CA ARG A 267 1.10 -17.70 19.85
C ARG A 267 1.61 -19.14 19.65
N ILE A 268 1.69 -19.61 18.41
CA ILE A 268 2.27 -20.93 18.10
C ILE A 268 3.76 -20.96 18.45
N ASP A 269 4.48 -19.88 18.14
CA ASP A 269 5.92 -19.80 18.36
C ASP A 269 6.29 -19.84 19.86
N LEU A 270 5.47 -19.20 20.70
CA LEU A 270 5.59 -19.30 22.15
C LEU A 270 5.47 -20.75 22.64
N ARG A 271 4.45 -21.49 22.16
CA ARG A 271 4.25 -22.91 22.55
C ARG A 271 5.36 -23.82 22.06
N LEU A 272 5.86 -23.60 20.84
CA LEU A 272 7.04 -24.32 20.32
C LEU A 272 8.28 -24.05 21.17
N THR A 273 8.45 -22.80 21.62
CA THR A 273 9.56 -22.41 22.50
C THR A 273 9.44 -23.07 23.87
N GLU A 274 8.26 -23.08 24.47
CA GLU A 274 7.98 -23.79 25.73
C GLU A 274 8.29 -25.29 25.62
N ARG A 275 7.85 -25.95 24.54
CA ARG A 275 8.13 -27.37 24.31
C ARG A 275 9.62 -27.64 24.10
N TYR A 276 10.30 -26.78 23.36
CA TYR A 276 11.75 -26.85 23.19
C TYR A 276 12.48 -26.75 24.55
N GLU A 277 12.09 -25.80 25.40
CA GLU A 277 12.67 -25.62 26.74
C GLU A 277 12.38 -26.83 27.66
N ALA A 278 11.18 -27.42 27.56
CA ALA A 278 10.83 -28.65 28.29
C ALA A 278 11.72 -29.83 27.86
N LEU A 279 11.89 -30.07 26.56
CA LEU A 279 12.76 -31.13 26.03
C LEU A 279 14.24 -30.90 26.38
N MET A 280 14.69 -29.64 26.39
CA MET A 280 16.03 -29.31 26.90
C MET A 280 16.20 -29.72 28.36
N LYS A 281 15.21 -29.40 29.21
CA LYS A 281 15.25 -29.75 30.64
C LYS A 281 15.21 -31.26 30.85
N GLU A 282 14.36 -31.98 30.11
CA GLU A 282 14.27 -33.45 30.13
C GLU A 282 15.61 -34.10 29.73
N ARG A 283 16.25 -33.63 28.65
CA ARG A 283 17.48 -34.23 28.11
C ARG A 283 18.74 -33.90 28.90
N PHE A 284 18.83 -32.70 29.46
CA PHE A 284 20.05 -32.20 30.10
C PHE A 284 19.98 -32.09 31.63
N GLY A 285 18.81 -32.35 32.25
CA GLY A 285 18.62 -32.48 33.70
C GLY A 285 19.03 -31.24 34.51
N ASN A 286 19.20 -31.41 35.84
CA ASN A 286 19.34 -30.36 36.87
C ASN A 286 20.51 -29.34 36.68
N LYS A 287 21.28 -29.45 35.60
CA LYS A 287 22.33 -28.51 35.17
C LYS A 287 21.77 -27.35 34.33
N ALA A 288 20.59 -27.50 33.72
CA ALA A 288 19.87 -26.40 33.07
C ALA A 288 19.18 -25.48 34.12
N SER A 289 18.62 -26.06 35.19
CA SER A 289 18.02 -25.32 36.31
C SER A 289 19.02 -24.47 37.08
N LEU A 290 20.26 -24.96 37.30
CA LEU A 290 21.31 -24.18 37.98
C LEU A 290 21.64 -22.88 37.22
N CYS A 291 21.58 -22.87 35.89
CA CYS A 291 21.87 -21.68 35.08
C CYS A 291 20.64 -20.75 34.95
N ILE A 292 19.42 -21.28 34.91
CA ILE A 292 18.18 -20.48 34.95
C ILE A 292 18.12 -19.65 36.25
N VAL A 293 18.48 -20.26 37.40
CA VAL A 293 18.49 -19.58 38.72
C VAL A 293 19.62 -18.54 38.83
N VAL A 294 20.82 -18.84 38.32
CA VAL A 294 21.98 -17.90 38.34
C VAL A 294 21.76 -16.67 37.45
N THR A 295 20.90 -16.77 36.43
CA THR A 295 20.63 -15.64 35.52
C THR A 295 19.48 -14.75 36.02
N PHE A 296 18.46 -15.32 36.67
CA PHE A 296 17.42 -14.53 37.35
C PHE A 296 17.98 -13.68 38.50
N THR A 297 18.98 -14.21 39.23
CA THR A 297 19.70 -13.46 40.27
C THR A 297 20.62 -12.37 39.71
N LYS A 298 21.24 -12.57 38.54
CA LYS A 298 22.02 -11.51 37.86
C LYS A 298 21.18 -10.44 37.16
N GLN A 299 19.93 -10.72 36.81
CA GLN A 299 19.02 -9.71 36.26
C GLN A 299 18.25 -8.90 37.31
N THR A 300 18.45 -9.15 38.62
CA THR A 300 17.76 -8.42 39.71
C THR A 300 18.67 -7.76 40.75
N TYR A 301 19.99 -7.73 40.56
CA TYR A 301 20.87 -6.91 41.42
C TYR A 301 21.57 -5.83 40.58
N ILE A 302 20.94 -4.66 40.51
CA ILE A 302 21.67 -3.40 40.36
C ILE A 302 22.05 -3.02 41.80
N PRO A 303 23.30 -3.23 42.26
CA PRO A 303 23.73 -2.59 43.48
C PRO A 303 23.80 -1.09 43.18
N TYR A 304 22.94 -0.30 43.82
CA TYR A 304 23.21 1.12 43.96
C TYR A 304 24.54 1.24 44.71
N SER A 305 25.55 1.83 44.08
CA SER A 305 26.80 2.22 44.75
C SER A 305 26.52 3.48 45.56
N GLU A 306 26.55 3.38 46.89
CA GLU A 306 26.48 4.51 47.82
C GLU A 306 27.80 5.33 47.93
N GLU A 307 28.49 5.59 46.81
CA GLU A 307 29.75 6.36 46.82
C GLU A 307 29.67 7.70 46.06
N GLY A 308 28.47 8.31 46.00
CA GLY A 308 28.23 9.52 45.22
C GLY A 308 27.71 10.74 45.98
N ILE A 309 27.65 10.74 47.33
CA ILE A 309 27.19 11.92 48.09
C ILE A 309 28.13 12.17 49.28
N ARG A 310 29.35 12.60 48.97
CA ARG A 310 30.16 13.50 49.81
C ARG A 310 31.18 14.21 48.92
N LYS A 311 30.78 15.36 48.37
CA LYS A 311 31.58 16.58 48.22
C LYS A 311 30.68 17.69 47.71
#